data_AF-A0AAW7V339-F1
#
_entry.id   AF-A0AAW7V339-F1
#
_cell.length_a   1.000
_cell.length_b   1.000
_cell.length_c   1.000
_cell.angle_alpha   90.00
_cell.angle_beta   90.00
_cell.angle_gamma   90.00
#
_symmetry.space_group_name_H-M   'P 1'
#
loop_
_entity.id
_entity.type
_entity.pdbx_description
1 polymer ?
#
loop_
_entity_poly.entity_id
_entity_poly.type
_entity_poly.pdbx_seq_one_letter_code
_entity_poly.pdbx_strand_id
1 'polypeptide(L)'
;MNNAGGDHSQAAIMDFCKREGIPLRPVGTQFIGKTDFCVFAYTAYLTDKAITKTGYSTKDTLSRLSQGWQQFEVYRQQGLGELLQPLFMLALVPEGQQFLVKKGMLRQSDIAGFDSMMAYERKLTEQRNKKPSASCVQSKTAEYSAVAGPLAKQMAEQWCKKYGQ
;
A
#
# COMPACT_ATOMS: atom_id res chain seq x y z
N MET A 1 -10.08 -25.74 19.95
CA MET A 1 -9.95 -24.65 18.96
C MET A 1 -11.10 -23.66 19.20
N ASN A 2 -10.86 -22.53 19.86
CA ASN A 2 -11.90 -21.54 20.13
C ASN A 2 -11.83 -20.42 19.08
N ASN A 3 -12.80 -20.45 18.16
CA ASN A 3 -13.07 -19.46 17.12
C ASN A 3 -12.82 -18.03 17.62
N ALA A 4 -11.97 -17.28 16.92
CA ALA A 4 -11.93 -15.82 17.03
C ALA A 4 -13.21 -15.27 16.36
N GLY A 5 -14.36 -15.41 17.02
CA GLY A 5 -15.65 -15.00 16.50
C GLY A 5 -15.77 -13.48 16.43
N GLY A 6 -15.63 -12.92 15.24
CA GLY A 6 -16.15 -11.61 14.88
C GLY A 6 -17.48 -11.75 14.15
N ASP A 7 -18.42 -10.83 14.36
CA ASP A 7 -19.59 -10.72 13.50
C ASP A 7 -19.15 -10.07 12.18
N HIS A 8 -19.13 -10.85 11.10
CA HIS A 8 -18.72 -10.39 9.77
C HIS A 8 -19.89 -9.93 8.91
N SER A 9 -21.08 -9.78 9.50
CA SER A 9 -22.23 -9.23 8.79
C SER A 9 -21.96 -7.80 8.33
N GLN A 10 -22.56 -7.44 7.20
CA GLN A 10 -22.49 -6.07 6.69
C GLN A 10 -22.98 -5.06 7.73
N ALA A 11 -24.03 -5.39 8.49
CA ALA A 11 -24.56 -4.54 9.54
C ALA A 11 -23.51 -4.25 10.63
N ALA A 12 -22.83 -5.28 11.14
CA ALA A 12 -21.79 -5.12 12.16
C ALA A 12 -20.60 -4.26 11.68
N ILE A 13 -20.18 -4.45 10.43
CA ILE A 13 -19.12 -3.64 9.81
C ILE A 13 -19.55 -2.17 9.72
N MET A 14 -20.75 -1.90 9.21
CA MET A 14 -21.24 -0.54 9.05
C MET A 14 -21.47 0.16 10.39
N ASP A 15 -22.00 -0.54 11.38
CA ASP A 15 -22.19 -0.03 12.74
C ASP A 15 -20.86 0.28 13.42
N PHE A 16 -19.86 -0.59 13.25
CA PHE A 16 -18.50 -0.31 13.71
C PHE A 16 -17.98 0.98 13.07
N CYS A 17 -18.07 1.12 11.76
CA CYS A 17 -17.54 2.30 11.06
C CYS A 17 -18.25 3.58 11.47
N LYS A 18 -19.59 3.53 11.64
CA LYS A 18 -20.37 4.66 12.16
C LYS A 18 -19.91 5.06 13.57
N ARG A 19 -19.74 4.09 14.47
CA ARG A 19 -19.31 4.33 15.86
C ARG A 19 -17.89 4.88 15.93
N GLU A 20 -16.99 4.37 15.12
CA GLU A 20 -15.58 4.77 15.13
C GLU A 20 -15.32 6.10 14.38
N GLY A 21 -16.33 6.62 13.66
CA GLY A 21 -16.25 7.85 12.87
C GLY A 21 -15.51 7.67 11.55
N ILE A 22 -15.60 6.48 10.96
CA ILE A 22 -14.86 6.09 9.76
C ILE A 22 -15.58 6.59 8.51
N PRO A 23 -14.88 7.28 7.59
CA PRO A 23 -15.49 7.81 6.37
C PRO A 23 -15.98 6.69 5.43
N LEU A 24 -17.18 6.87 4.88
CA LEU A 24 -17.78 6.01 3.85
C LEU A 24 -17.58 6.60 2.45
N ARG A 25 -16.32 6.87 2.11
CA ARG A 25 -15.88 7.42 0.82
C ARG A 25 -14.55 6.77 0.44
N PRO A 26 -14.13 6.88 -0.83
CA PRO A 26 -12.78 6.52 -1.22
C PRO A 26 -11.73 7.27 -0.40
N VAL A 27 -10.63 6.59 -0.09
CA VAL A 27 -9.50 7.11 0.70
C VAL A 27 -8.20 6.73 0.01
N GLY A 28 -7.40 7.74 -0.36
CA GLY A 28 -6.16 7.53 -1.10
C GLY A 28 -6.38 6.82 -2.44
N THR A 29 -5.33 6.18 -2.93
CA THR A 29 -5.38 5.38 -4.18
C THR A 29 -5.63 3.91 -3.92
N GLN A 30 -5.54 3.48 -2.65
CA GLN A 30 -5.63 2.08 -2.22
C GLN A 30 -7.06 1.65 -1.86
N PHE A 31 -7.93 2.60 -1.47
CA PHE A 31 -9.31 2.33 -1.06
C PHE A 31 -10.27 3.06 -2.00
N ILE A 32 -10.55 2.45 -3.15
CA ILE A 32 -11.30 3.08 -4.25
C ILE A 32 -12.82 2.95 -4.10
N GLY A 33 -13.28 1.91 -3.40
CA GLY A 33 -14.68 1.71 -3.08
C GLY A 33 -15.11 2.55 -1.88
N LYS A 34 -16.40 2.87 -1.81
CA LYS A 34 -16.99 3.70 -0.73
C LYS A 34 -16.85 3.07 0.65
N THR A 35 -16.77 1.74 0.73
CA THR A 35 -16.72 0.98 1.98
C THR A 35 -15.39 0.29 2.22
N ASP A 36 -14.44 0.37 1.28
CA ASP A 36 -13.18 -0.39 1.35
C ASP A 36 -12.40 -0.05 2.61
N PHE A 37 -12.21 1.24 2.89
CA PHE A 37 -11.52 1.70 4.09
C PHE A 37 -12.22 1.21 5.37
N CYS A 38 -13.55 1.20 5.38
CA CYS A 38 -14.36 0.71 6.49
C CYS A 38 -14.16 -0.79 6.74
N VAL A 39 -14.21 -1.61 5.69
CA VAL A 39 -13.95 -3.05 5.77
C VAL A 39 -12.54 -3.30 6.29
N PHE A 40 -11.54 -2.58 5.79
CA PHE A 40 -10.16 -2.72 6.23
C PHE A 40 -9.96 -2.34 7.70
N ALA A 41 -10.55 -1.24 8.14
CA ALA A 41 -10.48 -0.80 9.54
C ALA A 41 -11.17 -1.80 10.49
N TYR A 42 -12.30 -2.39 10.08
CA TYR A 42 -12.96 -3.44 10.85
C TYR A 42 -12.10 -4.70 10.93
N THR A 43 -11.56 -5.16 9.79
CA THR A 43 -10.68 -6.33 9.75
C THR A 43 -9.42 -6.10 10.58
N ALA A 44 -8.79 -4.92 10.50
CA ALA A 44 -7.64 -4.56 11.34
C ALA A 44 -7.96 -4.63 12.83
N TYR A 45 -9.15 -4.18 13.24
CA TYR A 45 -9.61 -4.29 14.63
C TYR A 45 -9.77 -5.75 15.09
N LEU A 46 -10.28 -6.63 14.21
CA LEU A 46 -10.38 -8.06 14.52
C LEU A 46 -9.01 -8.74 14.52
N THR A 47 -8.13 -8.38 13.60
CA THR A 47 -6.74 -8.87 13.55
C THR A 47 -5.99 -8.49 14.83
N ASP A 48 -6.12 -7.26 15.31
CA ASP A 48 -5.49 -6.83 16.56
C ASP A 48 -5.95 -7.68 17.75
N LYS A 49 -7.25 -7.97 17.86
CA LYS A 49 -7.78 -8.90 18.86
C LYS A 49 -7.20 -10.30 18.74
N ALA A 50 -7.02 -10.79 17.52
CA ALA A 50 -6.45 -12.12 17.28
C ALA A 50 -4.97 -12.18 17.68
N ILE A 51 -4.17 -11.16 17.31
CA ILE A 51 -2.75 -11.05 17.64
C ILE A 51 -2.55 -10.91 19.16
N THR A 52 -3.33 -10.04 19.81
CA THR A 52 -3.22 -9.83 21.26
C THR A 52 -3.63 -11.06 22.06
N LYS A 53 -4.63 -11.83 21.59
CA LYS A 53 -5.02 -13.11 22.21
C LYS A 53 -3.92 -14.16 22.19
N THR A 54 -3.01 -14.11 21.21
CA THR A 54 -1.85 -15.01 21.14
C THR A 54 -0.62 -14.49 21.90
N GLY A 55 -0.75 -13.36 22.61
CA GLY A 55 0.32 -12.76 23.42
C GLY A 55 1.27 -11.86 22.64
N TYR A 56 1.02 -11.65 21.34
CA TYR A 56 1.80 -10.73 20.51
C TYR A 56 1.25 -9.31 20.55
N SER A 57 2.06 -8.35 20.11
CA SER A 57 1.73 -6.93 20.10
C SER A 57 1.60 -6.44 18.66
N THR A 58 0.38 -6.11 18.24
CA THR A 58 0.11 -5.45 16.95
C THR A 58 0.95 -4.19 16.78
N LYS A 59 1.12 -3.46 17.88
CA LYS A 59 1.91 -2.24 17.94
C LYS A 59 3.38 -2.47 17.62
N ASP A 60 3.98 -3.51 18.17
CA ASP A 60 5.37 -3.86 17.88
C ASP A 60 5.54 -4.43 16.48
N THR A 61 4.56 -5.19 15.99
CA THR A 61 4.52 -5.64 14.60
C THR A 61 4.49 -4.46 13.63
N LEU A 62 3.64 -3.45 13.87
CA LEU A 62 3.60 -2.25 13.04
C LEU A 62 4.88 -1.41 13.12
N SER A 63 5.55 -1.35 14.28
CA SER A 63 6.88 -0.73 14.39
C SER A 63 7.97 -1.47 13.64
N ARG A 64 7.84 -2.80 13.47
CA ARG A 64 8.74 -3.57 12.61
C ARG A 64 8.43 -3.28 11.14
N LEU A 65 7.16 -3.33 10.78
CA LEU A 65 6.72 -3.05 9.42
C LEU A 65 7.10 -1.64 8.95
N SER A 66 7.13 -0.65 9.84
CA SER A 66 7.52 0.73 9.51
C SER A 66 8.99 0.90 9.08
N GLN A 67 9.84 -0.12 9.27
CA GLN A 67 11.26 -0.07 8.91
C GLN A 67 11.50 -0.26 7.41
N GLY A 68 10.48 -0.61 6.62
CA GLY A 68 10.54 -0.62 5.17
C GLY A 68 9.75 -1.74 4.51
N TRP A 69 9.54 -1.64 3.19
CA TRP A 69 8.78 -2.59 2.37
C TRP A 69 9.23 -4.05 2.51
N GLN A 70 10.53 -4.28 2.70
CA GLN A 70 11.09 -5.63 2.85
C GLN A 70 10.53 -6.36 4.08
N GLN A 71 10.16 -5.63 5.14
CA GLN A 71 9.63 -6.24 6.36
C GLN A 71 8.29 -6.91 6.11
N PHE A 72 7.41 -6.27 5.32
CA PHE A 72 6.14 -6.88 4.94
C PHE A 72 6.35 -8.15 4.12
N GLU A 73 7.33 -8.16 3.20
CA GLU A 73 7.65 -9.35 2.40
C GLU A 73 8.17 -10.51 3.26
N VAL A 74 8.95 -10.23 4.30
CA VAL A 74 9.39 -11.26 5.27
C VAL A 74 8.18 -11.89 5.97
N TYR A 75 7.24 -11.09 6.47
CA TYR A 75 6.02 -11.62 7.08
C TYR A 75 5.14 -12.38 6.08
N ARG A 76 5.06 -11.92 4.83
CA ARG A 76 4.32 -12.61 3.77
C ARG A 76 4.90 -13.98 3.49
N GLN A 77 6.23 -14.11 3.40
CA GLN A 77 6.92 -15.39 3.22
C GLN A 77 6.73 -16.34 4.41
N GLN A 78 6.48 -15.81 5.61
CA GLN A 78 6.15 -16.59 6.80
C GLN A 78 4.66 -16.96 6.90
N GLY A 79 3.85 -16.64 5.89
CA GLY A 79 2.41 -16.94 5.88
C GLY A 79 1.55 -15.97 6.69
N LEU A 80 2.12 -14.85 7.15
CA LEU A 80 1.41 -13.81 7.93
C LEU A 80 0.94 -12.63 7.06
N GLY A 81 1.17 -12.68 5.75
CA GLY A 81 0.86 -11.59 4.82
C GLY A 81 -0.61 -11.20 4.84
N GLU A 82 -1.52 -12.16 4.63
CA GLU A 82 -2.96 -11.90 4.61
C GLU A 82 -3.48 -11.40 5.96
N LEU A 83 -2.94 -11.94 7.06
CA LEU A 83 -3.29 -11.51 8.41
C LEU A 83 -2.93 -10.04 8.64
N LEU A 84 -1.73 -9.63 8.22
CA LEU A 84 -1.19 -8.29 8.46
C LEU A 84 -1.58 -7.26 7.40
N GLN A 85 -2.03 -7.70 6.23
CA GLN A 85 -2.37 -6.83 5.10
C GLN A 85 -3.36 -5.71 5.48
N PRO A 86 -4.43 -5.94 6.27
CA PRO A 86 -5.35 -4.87 6.66
C PRO A 86 -4.66 -3.77 7.48
N LEU A 87 -3.82 -4.16 8.44
CA LEU A 87 -3.05 -3.23 9.28
C LEU A 87 -2.04 -2.46 8.43
N PHE A 88 -1.31 -3.17 7.58
CA PHE A 88 -0.28 -2.57 6.74
C PHE A 88 -0.87 -1.59 5.72
N MET A 89 -1.94 -1.95 5.00
CA MET A 89 -2.57 -1.07 4.02
C MET A 89 -3.13 0.21 4.65
N LEU A 90 -3.70 0.13 5.86
CA LEU A 90 -4.15 1.32 6.60
C LEU A 90 -2.97 2.21 6.99
N ALA A 91 -1.83 1.63 7.39
CA ALA A 91 -0.64 2.41 7.78
C ALA A 91 -0.01 3.21 6.61
N LEU A 92 -0.33 2.85 5.36
CA LEU A 92 0.15 3.53 4.15
C LEU A 92 -0.65 4.78 3.76
N VAL A 93 -1.74 5.11 4.48
CA VAL A 93 -2.53 6.32 4.19
C VAL A 93 -2.78 7.15 5.47
N PRO A 94 -2.86 8.49 5.37
CA PRO A 94 -3.00 9.34 6.56
C PRO A 94 -4.23 9.02 7.43
N GLU A 95 -5.41 8.82 6.82
CA GLU A 95 -6.61 8.47 7.58
C GLU A 95 -6.48 7.13 8.32
N GLY A 96 -5.77 6.16 7.71
CA GLY A 96 -5.52 4.86 8.32
C GLY A 96 -4.50 4.94 9.46
N GLN A 97 -3.44 5.74 9.30
CA GLN A 97 -2.50 6.03 10.39
C GLN A 97 -3.21 6.65 11.60
N GLN A 98 -4.07 7.65 11.38
CA GLN A 98 -4.86 8.27 12.45
C GLN A 98 -5.74 7.26 13.17
N PHE A 99 -6.44 6.40 12.42
CA PHE A 99 -7.24 5.33 12.99
C PHE A 99 -6.38 4.36 13.82
N LEU A 100 -5.28 3.87 13.27
CA LEU A 100 -4.40 2.92 13.96
C LEU A 100 -3.77 3.52 15.23
N VAL A 101 -3.39 4.79 15.22
CA VAL A 101 -2.90 5.50 16.42
C VAL A 101 -4.01 5.63 17.46
N LYS A 102 -5.22 6.05 17.07
CA LYS A 102 -6.37 6.18 17.97
C LYS A 102 -6.73 4.85 18.65
N LYS A 103 -6.55 3.72 17.95
CA LYS A 103 -6.78 2.37 18.50
C LYS A 103 -5.57 1.79 19.24
N GLY A 104 -4.46 2.52 19.35
CA GLY A 104 -3.25 2.06 20.03
C GLY A 104 -2.45 0.99 19.26
N MET A 105 -2.80 0.75 17.99
CA MET A 105 -2.13 -0.21 17.12
C MET A 105 -0.87 0.37 16.46
N LEU A 106 -0.75 1.69 16.32
CA LEU A 106 0.42 2.36 15.73
C LEU A 106 1.00 3.40 16.69
N ARG A 107 2.33 3.53 16.74
CA ARG A 107 2.99 4.65 17.45
C ARG A 107 3.08 5.86 16.52
N GLN A 108 2.92 7.05 17.10
CA GLN A 108 3.13 8.29 16.36
C GLN A 108 4.54 8.39 15.75
N SER A 109 5.55 7.84 16.44
CA SER A 109 6.94 7.78 15.97
C SER A 109 7.15 6.96 14.70
N ASP A 110 6.27 6.00 14.43
CA ASP A 110 6.47 5.02 13.36
C ASP A 110 5.87 5.48 12.03
N ILE A 111 5.03 6.53 12.06
CA ILE A 111 4.38 7.12 10.88
C ILE A 111 5.40 7.52 9.82
N ALA A 112 6.51 8.15 10.24
CA ALA A 112 7.56 8.60 9.33
C ALA A 112 8.15 7.46 8.48
N GLY A 113 8.16 6.23 9.00
CA GLY A 113 8.60 5.05 8.26
C GLY A 113 7.65 4.70 7.12
N PHE A 114 6.34 4.69 7.37
CA PHE A 114 5.32 4.45 6.35
C PHE A 114 5.23 5.59 5.33
N ASP A 115 5.35 6.84 5.77
CA ASP A 115 5.37 7.99 4.88
C ASP A 115 6.57 7.94 3.92
N SER A 116 7.74 7.52 4.43
CA SER A 116 8.94 7.33 3.62
C SER A 116 8.76 6.24 2.57
N MET A 117 8.07 5.15 2.91
CA MET A 117 7.71 4.09 1.96
C MET A 117 6.81 4.59 0.83
N MET A 118 5.78 5.37 1.17
CA MET A 118 4.88 5.94 0.18
C MET A 118 5.53 7.04 -0.67
N ALA A 119 6.43 7.84 -0.09
CA ALA A 119 7.22 8.81 -0.85
C ALA A 119 8.13 8.12 -1.88
N TYR A 120 8.75 7.00 -1.51
CA TYR A 120 9.54 6.19 -2.42
C TYR A 120 8.70 5.58 -3.55
N GLU A 121 7.53 5.02 -3.22
CA GLU A 121 6.56 4.48 -4.20
C GLU A 121 6.13 5.55 -5.22
N ARG A 122 5.83 6.76 -4.74
CA ARG A 122 5.47 7.91 -5.59
C ARG A 122 6.61 8.28 -6.53
N LYS A 123 7.84 8.39 -6.01
CA LYS A 123 9.03 8.70 -6.82
C LYS A 123 9.26 7.64 -7.90
N LEU A 124 9.13 6.35 -7.58
CA LEU A 124 9.24 5.28 -8.56
C LEU A 124 8.13 5.35 -9.62
N THR A 125 6.91 5.69 -9.21
CA THR A 125 5.76 5.82 -10.12
C THR A 125 5.97 7.00 -11.08
N GLU A 126 6.43 8.13 -10.58
CA GLU A 126 6.78 9.30 -11.40
C GLU A 126 7.90 8.98 -12.39
N GLN A 127 8.94 8.27 -11.96
CA GLN A 127 10.01 7.80 -12.85
C GLN A 127 9.48 6.84 -13.93
N ARG A 128 8.59 5.91 -13.57
CA ARG A 128 7.95 4.98 -14.51
C ARG A 128 7.02 5.67 -15.50
N ASN A 129 6.40 6.78 -15.09
CA ASN A 129 5.44 7.54 -15.91
C ASN A 129 6.08 8.67 -16.70
N LYS A 130 7.36 8.99 -16.44
CA LYS A 130 8.11 10.00 -17.21
C LYS A 130 8.16 9.57 -18.68
N LYS A 131 7.51 10.36 -19.54
CA LYS A 131 7.59 10.17 -20.99
C LYS A 131 9.02 10.53 -21.44
N PRO A 132 9.63 9.72 -22.32
CA PRO A 132 10.91 10.09 -22.92
C PRO A 132 10.78 11.40 -23.72
N SER A 133 11.86 12.17 -23.80
CA SER A 133 11.87 13.42 -24.56
C SER A 133 11.64 13.14 -26.05
N ALA A 134 10.87 13.99 -26.71
CA ALA A 134 10.59 13.84 -28.15
C ALA A 134 11.88 13.84 -28.99
N SER A 135 12.88 14.63 -28.58
CA SER A 135 14.20 14.67 -29.20
C SER A 135 14.96 13.35 -29.08
N CYS A 136 14.95 12.71 -27.90
CA CYS A 136 15.56 11.39 -27.74
C CYS A 136 14.85 10.35 -28.61
N VAL A 137 13.51 10.31 -28.57
CA VAL A 137 12.73 9.33 -29.34
C VAL A 137 12.99 9.52 -30.84
N GLN A 138 13.02 10.77 -31.33
CA GLN A 138 13.29 11.05 -32.74
C GLN A 138 14.70 10.63 -33.15
N SER A 139 15.72 10.96 -32.35
CA SER A 139 17.11 10.59 -32.59
C SER A 139 17.29 9.06 -32.63
N LYS A 140 16.75 8.35 -31.62
CA LYS A 140 16.86 6.89 -31.55
C LYS A 140 15.98 6.14 -32.54
N THR A 141 14.84 6.71 -32.93
CA THR A 141 14.03 6.14 -34.02
C THR A 141 14.84 6.15 -35.30
N ALA A 142 15.51 7.26 -35.64
CA ALA A 142 16.37 7.34 -36.81
C ALA A 142 17.52 6.32 -36.79
N GLU A 143 18.14 6.11 -35.63
CA GLU A 143 19.20 5.10 -35.43
C GLU A 143 18.68 3.67 -35.61
N TYR A 144 17.49 3.36 -35.07
CA TYR A 144 16.91 2.01 -35.15
C TYR A 144 16.16 1.72 -36.45
N SER A 145 15.83 2.74 -37.26
CA SER A 145 15.09 2.56 -38.52
C SER A 145 15.76 1.56 -39.46
N ALA A 146 17.10 1.52 -39.49
CA ALA A 146 17.86 0.60 -40.35
C ALA A 146 17.80 -0.87 -39.91
N VAL A 147 17.53 -1.14 -38.63
CA VAL A 147 17.62 -2.49 -38.03
C VAL A 147 16.24 -3.03 -37.62
N ALA A 148 15.34 -2.16 -37.18
CA ALA A 148 14.06 -2.53 -36.59
C ALA A 148 12.83 -2.13 -37.44
N GLY A 149 13.04 -1.38 -38.52
CA GLY A 149 11.96 -0.97 -39.45
C GLY A 149 10.74 -0.40 -38.70
N PRO A 150 9.54 -0.99 -38.83
CA PRO A 150 8.33 -0.52 -38.15
C PRO A 150 8.42 -0.47 -36.61
N LEU A 151 9.29 -1.27 -35.99
CA LEU A 151 9.45 -1.34 -34.53
C LEU A 151 10.42 -0.28 -33.98
N ALA A 152 11.12 0.46 -34.86
CA ALA A 152 12.15 1.42 -34.46
C ALA A 152 11.66 2.46 -33.46
N LYS A 153 10.43 2.98 -33.62
CA LYS A 153 9.85 3.96 -32.71
C LYS A 153 9.59 3.39 -31.31
N GLN A 154 9.04 2.18 -31.23
CA GLN A 154 8.76 1.53 -29.96
C GLN A 154 10.04 1.17 -29.21
N MET A 155 11.06 0.69 -29.93
CA MET A 155 12.39 0.44 -29.36
C MET A 155 13.07 1.72 -28.88
N ALA A 156 12.96 2.81 -29.65
CA ALA A 156 13.47 4.12 -29.28
C ALA A 156 12.77 4.68 -28.03
N GLU A 157 11.45 4.54 -27.93
CA GLU A 157 10.69 4.94 -26.75
C GLU A 157 11.12 4.17 -25.50
N GLN A 158 11.32 2.85 -25.60
CA GLN A 158 11.81 2.04 -24.48
C GLN A 158 13.25 2.38 -24.08
N TRP A 159 14.13 2.56 -25.06
CA TRP A 159 15.52 2.95 -24.80
C TRP A 159 15.59 4.33 -24.15
N CYS A 160 14.89 5.32 -24.69
CA CYS A 160 14.86 6.68 -24.17
C CYS A 160 14.22 6.75 -22.78
N LYS A 161 13.20 5.91 -22.52
CA LYS A 161 12.62 5.79 -21.18
C LYS A 161 13.63 5.26 -20.15
N LYS A 162 14.59 4.43 -20.59
CA LYS A 162 15.59 3.80 -19.72
C LYS A 162 16.89 4.61 -19.59
N TYR A 163 17.32 5.29 -20.65
CA TYR A 163 18.65 5.90 -20.76
C TYR A 163 18.66 7.37 -21.23
N GLY A 164 17.55 7.87 -21.78
CA GLY A 164 17.48 9.15 -22.47
C GLY A 164 17.14 10.35 -21.59
N GLN A 165 17.72 10.43 -20.38
CA GLN A 165 17.60 11.64 -19.54
C GLN A 165 18.37 12.80 -20.15
#